data_AF-A0A524AKK7-F1
#
_entry.id   AF-A0A524AKK7-F1
#
_cell.length_a   1.000
_cell.length_b   1.000
_cell.length_c   1.000
_cell.angle_alpha   90.00
_cell.angle_beta   90.00
_cell.angle_gamma   90.00
#
_symmetry.space_group_name_H-M   'P 1'
#
loop_
_entity.id
_entity.type
_entity.pdbx_description
1 polymer ?
#
loop_
_entity_poly.entity_id
_entity_poly.type
_entity_poly.pdbx_seq_one_letter_code
_entity_poly.pdbx_strand_id
1 'polypeptide(L)'
;MTAIAEEAETESLIQRLYEGEQALTPDLVEQFRARREAVVPALRRLLYDGALYDTEGPGGGWVPIHAVRLLGELRAEEAVDDLMDVLAESQQEEIIRQITLEALKQIGLAALPAALDFLRWSQRTGLQGEVAGLIGLIGKEDERAYPALKTFYEQTNWDGARTLAVSALTLLGDQRAIPLLRFALNERDLQPSDVATLATALGELGVNIEREPALKRAMRRIPLHSPEQLEPRLMEDDEGQAHRIRQDAQGRLLCPHCGQPLVEEGGSLVHASPTPVRTQKVGRNDPCPCGSGKKYKHCCWKKDQEKG
;
A
#
# COMPACT_ATOMS: atom_id res chain seq x y z
N MET A 1 17.16 50.96 -9.20
CA MET A 1 16.34 51.17 -7.98
C MET A 1 17.28 51.36 -6.81
N THR A 2 16.92 52.19 -5.83
CA THR A 2 17.69 52.38 -4.59
C THR A 2 17.42 51.20 -3.65
N ALA A 3 18.40 50.81 -2.82
CA ALA A 3 18.26 49.70 -1.85
C ALA A 3 17.02 49.85 -0.93
N ILE A 4 16.66 51.10 -0.59
CA ILE A 4 15.48 51.43 0.22
C ILE A 4 14.16 51.07 -0.50
N ALA A 5 14.10 51.25 -1.82
CA ALA A 5 12.90 50.91 -2.59
C ALA A 5 12.71 49.39 -2.71
N GLU A 6 13.81 48.65 -2.83
CA GLU A 6 13.82 47.20 -2.90
C GLU A 6 13.40 46.54 -1.57
N GLU A 7 13.83 47.12 -0.44
CA GLU A 7 13.43 46.70 0.89
C GLU A 7 11.93 46.92 1.13
N ALA A 8 11.39 48.10 0.79
CA ALA A 8 9.96 48.40 0.95
C ALA A 8 9.07 47.49 0.08
N GLU A 9 9.51 47.15 -1.13
CA GLU A 9 8.79 46.22 -2.00
C GLU A 9 8.83 44.78 -1.47
N THR A 10 9.97 44.36 -0.89
CA THR A 10 10.11 43.06 -0.24
C THR A 10 9.18 42.95 0.97
N GLU A 11 9.14 43.97 1.82
CA GLU A 11 8.23 44.05 2.97
C GLU A 11 6.76 43.99 2.51
N SER A 12 6.42 44.73 1.45
CA SER A 12 5.06 44.67 0.89
C SER A 12 4.68 43.28 0.39
N LEU A 13 5.61 42.51 -0.18
CA LEU A 13 5.34 41.13 -0.60
C LEU A 13 5.15 40.20 0.59
N ILE A 14 6.00 40.32 1.62
CA ILE A 14 5.89 39.54 2.85
C ILE A 14 4.55 39.81 3.55
N GLN A 15 4.10 41.07 3.56
CA GLN A 15 2.82 41.43 4.17
C GLN A 15 1.63 40.71 3.54
N ARG A 16 1.70 40.36 2.25
CA ARG A 16 0.64 39.60 1.57
C ARG A 16 0.44 38.21 2.16
N LEU A 17 1.47 37.61 2.77
CA LEU A 17 1.37 36.28 3.38
C LEU A 17 0.44 36.26 4.61
N TYR A 18 0.13 37.42 5.18
CA TYR A 18 -0.78 37.57 6.31
C TYR A 18 -2.26 37.60 5.89
N GLU A 19 -2.57 37.54 4.59
CA GLU A 19 -3.94 37.55 4.06
C GLU A 19 -4.69 36.21 4.25
N GLY A 20 -4.14 35.30 5.07
CA GLY A 20 -4.74 34.03 5.46
C GLY A 20 -4.46 32.88 4.48
N GLU A 21 -5.28 31.84 4.52
CA GLU A 21 -5.07 30.58 3.78
C GLU A 21 -4.87 30.76 2.27
N GLN A 22 -5.60 31.68 1.65
CA GLN A 22 -5.61 31.85 0.19
C GLN A 22 -4.58 32.88 -0.32
N ALA A 23 -3.66 33.33 0.55
CA ALA A 23 -2.71 34.39 0.22
C ALA A 23 -1.82 34.07 -1.00
N LEU A 24 -1.37 32.82 -1.14
CA LEU A 24 -0.46 32.41 -2.21
C LEU A 24 -1.18 32.12 -3.53
N THR A 25 -1.27 33.13 -4.40
CA THR A 25 -1.68 32.97 -5.80
C THR A 25 -0.48 32.69 -6.72
N PRO A 26 -0.67 32.08 -7.91
CA PRO A 26 0.42 31.84 -8.85
C PRO A 26 1.17 33.13 -9.26
N ASP A 27 0.44 34.23 -9.44
CA ASP A 27 1.03 35.54 -9.75
C ASP A 27 1.92 36.04 -8.61
N LEU A 28 1.47 35.89 -7.36
CA LEU A 28 2.28 36.25 -6.20
C LEU A 28 3.56 35.41 -6.12
N VAL A 29 3.48 34.10 -6.38
CA VAL A 29 4.67 33.22 -6.40
C VAL A 29 5.70 33.71 -7.44
N GLU A 30 5.26 34.16 -8.62
CA GLU A 30 6.17 34.72 -9.62
C GLU A 30 6.78 36.06 -9.19
N GLN A 31 6.05 36.90 -8.44
CA GLN A 31 6.61 38.11 -7.84
C GLN A 31 7.69 37.78 -6.80
N PHE A 32 7.49 36.75 -5.98
CA PHE A 32 8.52 36.24 -5.06
C PHE A 32 9.72 35.68 -5.84
N ARG A 33 9.47 34.94 -6.93
CA ARG A 33 10.52 34.36 -7.78
C ARG A 33 11.42 35.42 -8.41
N ALA A 34 10.84 36.51 -8.88
CA ALA A 34 11.58 37.63 -9.45
C ALA A 34 12.53 38.32 -8.44
N ARG A 35 12.34 38.09 -7.14
CA ARG A 35 13.08 38.74 -6.04
C ARG A 35 13.69 37.74 -5.06
N ARG A 36 13.97 36.51 -5.52
CA ARG A 36 14.43 35.39 -4.70
C ARG A 36 15.48 35.79 -3.67
N GLU A 37 16.54 36.48 -4.08
CA GLU A 37 17.66 36.86 -3.21
C GLU A 37 17.25 37.75 -2.03
N ALA A 38 16.32 38.68 -2.24
CA ALA A 38 15.83 39.58 -1.20
C ALA A 38 14.78 38.91 -0.29
N VAL A 39 13.90 38.08 -0.85
CA VAL A 39 12.78 37.48 -0.11
C VAL A 39 13.19 36.27 0.73
N VAL A 40 14.14 35.44 0.27
CA VAL A 40 14.48 34.19 0.99
C VAL A 40 14.95 34.44 2.44
N PRO A 41 15.85 35.40 2.73
CA PRO A 41 16.21 35.72 4.12
C PRO A 41 15.01 36.18 4.96
N ALA A 42 14.05 36.88 4.37
CA ALA A 42 12.83 37.30 5.07
C ALA A 42 11.91 36.11 5.38
N LEU A 43 11.71 35.22 4.40
CA LEU A 43 10.90 34.00 4.57
C LEU A 43 11.47 33.08 5.66
N ARG A 44 12.80 32.92 5.71
CA ARG A 44 13.48 32.16 6.78
C ARG A 44 13.22 32.74 8.17
N ARG A 45 13.27 34.07 8.31
CA ARG A 45 12.98 34.73 9.60
C ARG A 45 11.57 34.46 10.11
N LEU A 46 10.58 34.31 9.22
CA LEU A 46 9.20 34.00 9.60
C LEU A 46 9.07 32.62 10.26
N LEU A 47 9.94 31.66 9.91
CA LEU A 47 9.90 30.31 10.50
C LEU A 47 10.31 30.28 11.98
N TYR A 48 11.01 31.31 12.46
CA TYR A 48 11.44 31.41 13.85
C TYR A 48 10.50 32.26 14.72
N ASP A 49 9.45 32.83 14.16
CA ASP A 49 8.45 33.57 14.92
C ASP A 49 7.31 32.65 15.36
N GLY A 50 7.41 32.16 16.60
CA GLY A 50 6.42 31.26 17.19
C GLY A 50 5.00 31.84 17.26
N ALA A 51 4.82 33.17 17.26
CA ALA A 51 3.49 33.77 17.26
C ALA A 51 2.74 33.54 15.94
N LEU A 52 3.46 33.31 14.84
CA LEU A 52 2.88 33.06 13.52
C LEU A 52 2.31 31.64 13.36
N TYR A 53 2.64 30.72 14.28
CA TYR A 53 2.11 29.35 14.30
C TYR A 53 0.76 29.26 15.02
N ASP A 54 0.38 30.28 15.78
CA ASP A 54 -0.91 30.33 16.47
C ASP A 54 -2.04 30.66 15.48
N THR A 55 -3.12 29.87 15.50
CA THR A 55 -4.30 30.10 14.68
C THR A 55 -5.07 31.36 15.06
N GLU A 56 -4.89 31.86 16.29
CA GLU A 56 -5.41 33.15 16.74
C GLU A 56 -4.38 34.29 16.57
N GLY A 57 -3.17 33.95 16.14
CA GLY A 57 -2.06 34.88 15.91
C GLY A 57 -2.13 35.62 14.58
N PRO A 58 -1.13 36.48 14.30
CA PRO A 58 -1.04 37.22 13.04
C PRO A 58 -1.03 36.29 11.82
N GLY A 59 -1.98 36.50 10.89
CA GLY A 59 -2.13 35.65 9.70
C GLY A 59 -2.71 34.26 9.98
N GLY A 60 -3.19 34.00 11.21
CA GLY A 60 -3.99 32.83 11.57
C GLY A 60 -3.29 31.48 11.35
N GLY A 61 -2.01 31.38 11.68
CA GLY A 61 -1.23 30.14 11.52
C GLY A 61 -0.71 29.87 10.11
N TRP A 62 -1.13 30.65 9.10
CA TRP A 62 -0.82 30.37 7.69
C TRP A 62 0.53 30.90 7.22
N VAL A 63 1.08 31.90 7.90
CA VAL A 63 2.32 32.57 7.46
C VAL A 63 3.50 31.59 7.37
N PRO A 64 3.77 30.71 8.37
CA PRO A 64 4.85 29.73 8.26
C PRO A 64 4.59 28.70 7.16
N ILE A 65 3.34 28.29 6.96
CA ILE A 65 2.95 27.34 5.88
C ILE A 65 3.26 27.95 4.50
N HIS A 66 2.91 29.22 4.30
CA HIS A 66 3.22 29.95 3.08
C HIS A 66 4.72 30.15 2.87
N ALA A 67 5.44 30.47 3.94
CA ALA A 67 6.88 30.64 3.91
C ALA A 67 7.59 29.35 3.49
N VAL A 68 7.25 28.21 4.11
CA VAL A 68 7.76 26.88 3.73
C VAL A 68 7.48 26.57 2.27
N ARG A 69 6.23 26.78 1.80
CA ARG A 69 5.86 26.52 0.41
C ARG A 69 6.69 27.36 -0.56
N LEU A 70 6.86 28.66 -0.29
CA LEU A 70 7.66 29.55 -1.12
C LEU A 70 9.14 29.15 -1.13
N LEU A 71 9.72 28.77 0.01
CA LEU A 71 11.12 28.32 0.07
C LEU A 71 11.36 27.09 -0.82
N GLY A 72 10.41 26.16 -0.87
CA GLY A 72 10.41 25.04 -1.83
C GLY A 72 10.34 25.51 -3.29
N GLU A 73 9.34 26.31 -3.63
CA GLU A 73 9.09 26.80 -5.01
C GLU A 73 10.26 27.63 -5.57
N LEU A 74 10.95 28.35 -4.67
CA LEU A 74 12.13 29.15 -4.97
C LEU A 74 13.42 28.33 -4.99
N ARG A 75 13.38 27.04 -4.64
CA ARG A 75 14.54 26.16 -4.48
C ARG A 75 15.60 26.81 -3.58
N ALA A 76 15.18 27.23 -2.39
CA ALA A 76 16.03 27.88 -1.40
C ALA A 76 16.94 26.87 -0.70
N GLU A 77 18.08 26.53 -1.32
CA GLU A 77 19.08 25.61 -0.73
C GLU A 77 19.59 26.12 0.62
N GLU A 78 19.72 27.44 0.77
CA GLU A 78 20.13 28.11 1.99
C GLU A 78 19.15 27.97 3.16
N ALA A 79 17.94 27.45 2.91
CA ALA A 79 16.88 27.26 3.90
C ALA A 79 16.67 25.79 4.29
N VAL A 80 17.52 24.87 3.80
CA VAL A 80 17.38 23.43 4.08
C VAL A 80 17.39 23.15 5.58
N ASP A 81 18.32 23.73 6.33
CA ASP A 81 18.41 23.51 7.78
C ASP A 81 17.17 24.05 8.50
N ASP A 82 16.69 25.25 8.12
CA ASP A 82 15.47 25.84 8.68
C ASP A 82 14.25 24.93 8.43
N LEU A 83 14.13 24.35 7.24
CA LEU A 83 13.05 23.42 6.90
C LEU A 83 13.18 22.09 7.66
N MET A 84 14.40 21.61 7.89
CA MET A 84 14.62 20.41 8.71
C MET A 84 14.25 20.63 10.17
N ASP A 85 14.49 21.82 10.72
CA ASP A 85 14.05 22.21 12.06
C ASP A 85 12.52 22.23 12.15
N VAL A 86 11.84 22.89 11.20
CA VAL A 86 10.37 22.89 11.12
C VAL A 86 9.81 21.47 11.05
N LEU A 87 10.43 20.61 10.22
CA LEU A 87 10.02 19.21 10.10
C LEU A 87 10.21 18.45 11.43
N ALA A 88 11.34 18.68 12.11
CA ALA A 88 11.68 18.02 13.37
C ALA A 88 10.72 18.38 14.51
N GLU A 89 10.26 19.62 14.54
CA GLU A 89 9.32 20.15 15.56
C GLU A 89 7.86 19.82 15.24
N SER A 90 7.52 19.60 13.97
CA SER A 90 6.13 19.33 13.55
C SER A 90 5.52 18.05 14.14
N GLN A 91 4.21 18.08 14.32
CA GLN A 91 3.39 16.91 14.62
C GLN A 91 2.85 16.25 13.34
N GLN A 92 2.45 14.97 13.45
CA GLN A 92 2.07 14.16 12.29
C GLN A 92 0.83 14.69 11.55
N GLU A 93 -0.11 15.30 12.28
CA GLU A 93 -1.39 15.78 11.74
C GLU A 93 -1.33 17.23 11.24
N GLU A 94 -0.20 17.92 11.47
CA GLU A 94 -0.04 19.32 11.08
C GLU A 94 0.22 19.46 9.58
N ILE A 95 -0.52 20.36 8.93
CA ILE A 95 -0.39 20.65 7.50
C ILE A 95 1.05 21.04 7.13
N ILE A 96 1.73 21.80 8.01
CA ILE A 96 3.09 22.28 7.76
C ILE A 96 4.08 21.15 7.54
N ARG A 97 3.88 19.97 8.18
CA ARG A 97 4.76 18.80 8.02
C ARG A 97 4.80 18.32 6.57
N GLN A 98 3.63 18.10 5.97
CA GLN A 98 3.51 17.65 4.59
C GLN A 98 4.08 18.70 3.63
N ILE A 99 3.78 19.97 3.88
CA ILE A 99 4.27 21.09 3.05
C ILE A 99 5.80 21.22 3.13
N THR A 100 6.39 20.93 4.29
CA THR A 100 7.85 20.95 4.49
C THR A 100 8.54 19.82 3.75
N LEU A 101 8.00 18.59 3.79
CA LEU A 101 8.52 17.47 2.99
C LEU A 101 8.44 17.76 1.49
N GLU A 102 7.35 18.37 1.02
CA GLU A 102 7.21 18.77 -0.38
C GLU A 102 8.23 19.85 -0.76
N ALA A 103 8.45 20.86 0.10
CA ALA A 103 9.44 21.90 -0.12
C ALA A 103 10.86 21.34 -0.21
N LEU A 104 11.24 20.44 0.70
CA LEU A 104 12.53 19.74 0.67
C LEU A 104 12.69 18.90 -0.60
N LYS A 105 11.62 18.24 -1.06
CA LYS A 105 11.61 17.49 -2.33
C LYS A 105 11.82 18.42 -3.53
N GLN A 106 11.19 19.60 -3.55
CA GLN A 106 11.36 20.61 -4.60
C GLN A 106 12.79 21.19 -4.64
N ILE A 107 13.42 21.38 -3.48
CA ILE A 107 14.84 21.75 -3.36
C ILE A 107 15.75 20.65 -3.94
N GLY A 108 15.41 19.37 -3.71
CA GLY A 108 16.06 18.24 -4.36
C GLY A 108 17.39 17.86 -3.70
N LEU A 109 18.44 17.60 -4.50
CA LEU A 109 19.70 17.01 -4.02
C LEU A 109 20.40 17.83 -2.94
N ALA A 110 20.22 19.16 -2.91
CA ALA A 110 20.77 20.02 -1.88
C ALA A 110 20.23 19.71 -0.47
N ALA A 111 19.02 19.14 -0.36
CA ALA A 111 18.44 18.71 0.92
C ALA A 111 18.98 17.36 1.42
N LEU A 112 19.69 16.60 0.57
CA LEU A 112 20.10 15.23 0.89
C LEU A 112 21.05 15.14 2.10
N PRO A 113 22.10 15.98 2.26
CA PRO A 113 22.99 15.87 3.41
C PRO A 113 22.25 16.00 4.75
N ALA A 114 21.36 17.00 4.88
CA ALA A 114 20.60 17.22 6.09
C ALA A 114 19.58 16.08 6.34
N ALA A 115 18.95 15.56 5.29
CA ALA A 115 18.06 14.40 5.41
C ALA A 115 18.81 13.14 5.87
N LEU A 116 20.03 12.89 5.36
CA LEU A 116 20.87 11.77 5.77
C LEU A 116 21.29 11.88 7.25
N ASP A 117 21.65 13.08 7.70
CA ASP A 117 22.02 13.33 9.09
C ASP A 117 20.80 13.16 10.01
N PHE A 118 19.63 13.66 9.60
CA PHE A 118 18.39 13.45 10.33
C PHE A 118 18.06 11.96 10.49
N LEU A 119 18.13 11.18 9.41
CA LEU A 119 17.86 9.75 9.45
C LEU A 119 18.80 9.02 10.43
N ARG A 120 20.06 9.46 10.53
CA ARG A 120 21.08 8.89 11.40
C ARG A 120 20.85 9.20 12.88
N TRP A 121 20.48 10.43 13.21
CA TRP A 121 20.51 10.93 14.59
C TRP A 121 19.14 11.07 15.27
N SER A 122 18.07 11.18 14.48
CA SER A 122 16.71 11.34 15.02
C SER A 122 16.25 10.11 15.80
N GLN A 123 15.57 10.34 16.93
CA GLN A 123 14.93 9.29 17.72
C GLN A 123 13.45 9.11 17.35
N ARG A 124 12.92 9.90 16.42
CA ARG A 124 11.50 9.87 16.02
C ARG A 124 11.29 8.86 14.88
N THR A 125 11.03 7.61 15.21
CA THR A 125 10.89 6.49 14.24
C THR A 125 9.87 6.74 13.13
N GLY A 126 8.70 7.32 13.45
CA GLY A 126 7.69 7.66 12.45
C GLY A 126 8.20 8.69 11.43
N LEU A 127 8.84 9.76 11.92
CA LEU A 127 9.40 10.81 11.06
C LEU A 127 10.62 10.31 10.27
N GLN A 128 11.43 9.41 10.83
CA GLN A 128 12.53 8.77 10.10
C GLN A 128 12.03 8.07 8.83
N GLY A 129 10.87 7.41 8.87
CA GLY A 129 10.29 6.76 7.69
C GLY A 129 9.89 7.73 6.58
N GLU A 130 9.32 8.89 6.93
CA GLU A 130 8.99 9.94 5.96
C GLU A 130 10.26 10.56 5.34
N VAL A 131 11.28 10.83 6.17
CA VAL A 131 12.59 11.35 5.70
C VAL A 131 13.33 10.31 4.85
N ALA A 132 13.22 9.01 5.18
CA ALA A 132 13.73 7.94 4.33
C ALA A 132 13.07 7.96 2.94
N GLY A 133 11.74 8.16 2.88
CA GLY A 133 11.02 8.35 1.62
C GLY A 133 11.54 9.54 0.81
N LEU A 134 11.76 10.69 1.47
CA LEU A 134 12.39 11.86 0.85
C LEU A 134 13.77 11.52 0.26
N ILE A 135 14.64 10.84 1.02
CA ILE A 135 15.98 10.39 0.56
C ILE A 135 15.86 9.51 -0.68
N GLY A 136 14.90 8.57 -0.71
CA GLY A 136 14.65 7.73 -1.87
C GLY A 136 14.27 8.54 -3.13
N LEU A 137 13.53 9.64 -2.97
CA LEU A 137 13.13 10.51 -4.08
C LEU A 137 14.28 11.39 -4.60
N ILE A 138 15.05 12.01 -3.70
CA ILE A 138 16.06 13.01 -4.08
C ILE A 138 17.47 12.42 -4.26
N GLY A 139 17.72 11.21 -3.75
CA GLY A 139 19.06 10.62 -3.64
C GLY A 139 19.45 9.63 -4.74
N LYS A 140 18.68 9.50 -5.83
CA LYS A 140 18.85 8.44 -6.85
C LYS A 140 20.26 8.31 -7.43
N GLU A 141 20.97 9.42 -7.61
CA GLU A 141 22.31 9.46 -8.19
C GLU A 141 23.41 9.62 -7.12
N ASP A 142 23.05 9.63 -5.84
CA ASP A 142 24.00 9.84 -4.74
C ASP A 142 24.38 8.50 -4.07
N GLU A 143 25.67 8.19 -4.09
CA GLU A 143 26.19 6.93 -3.56
C GLU A 143 25.93 6.72 -2.06
N ARG A 144 25.68 7.81 -1.30
CA ARG A 144 25.41 7.77 0.15
C ARG A 144 23.98 7.35 0.48
N ALA A 145 23.04 7.51 -0.45
CA ALA A 145 21.61 7.27 -0.20
C ALA A 145 21.32 5.79 0.08
N TYR A 146 21.81 4.88 -0.77
CA TYR A 146 21.56 3.43 -0.59
C TYR A 146 22.10 2.89 0.75
N PRO A 147 23.38 3.13 1.14
CA PRO A 147 23.88 2.67 2.43
C PRO A 147 23.05 3.17 3.62
N ALA A 148 22.63 4.44 3.60
CA ALA A 148 21.82 5.02 4.66
C ALA A 148 20.43 4.35 4.76
N LEU A 149 19.73 4.19 3.63
CA LEU A 149 18.43 3.52 3.58
C LEU A 149 18.52 2.04 3.96
N LYS A 150 19.61 1.36 3.56
CA LYS A 150 19.89 -0.02 3.99
C LYS A 150 20.08 -0.09 5.50
N THR A 151 20.87 0.80 6.10
CA THR A 151 21.04 0.84 7.57
C THR A 151 19.71 1.07 8.27
N PHE A 152 18.87 1.98 7.77
CA PHE A 152 17.54 2.21 8.31
C PHE A 152 16.63 0.97 8.19
N TYR A 153 16.65 0.28 7.04
CA TYR A 153 15.94 -1.00 6.88
C TYR A 153 16.39 -2.05 7.92
N GLU A 154 17.70 -2.16 8.17
CA GLU A 154 18.25 -3.13 9.12
C GLU A 154 17.91 -2.83 10.59
N GLN A 155 17.58 -1.58 10.91
CA GLN A 155 17.24 -1.12 12.26
C GLN A 155 15.73 -1.12 12.55
N THR A 156 14.88 -1.34 11.55
CA THR A 156 13.41 -1.28 11.67
C THR A 156 12.78 -2.67 11.70
N ASN A 157 11.56 -2.80 12.19
CA ASN A 157 10.77 -4.04 12.18
C ASN A 157 9.54 -3.92 11.28
N TRP A 158 8.83 -5.03 11.05
CA TRP A 158 7.55 -5.07 10.32
C TRP A 158 6.37 -4.51 11.13
N ASP A 159 6.55 -3.34 11.74
CA ASP A 159 5.56 -2.56 12.50
C ASP A 159 5.09 -1.31 11.73
N GLY A 160 5.44 -1.24 10.44
CA GLY A 160 5.23 -0.09 9.57
C GLY A 160 6.53 0.62 9.19
N ALA A 161 7.51 0.70 10.10
CA ALA A 161 8.77 1.40 9.81
C ALA A 161 9.58 0.69 8.72
N ARG A 162 9.64 -0.66 8.74
CA ARG A 162 10.31 -1.44 7.69
C ARG A 162 9.62 -1.32 6.34
N THR A 163 8.29 -1.19 6.30
CA THR A 163 7.53 -0.93 5.06
C THR A 163 7.95 0.40 4.45
N LEU A 164 8.12 1.45 5.25
CA LEU A 164 8.63 2.75 4.78
C LEU A 164 10.07 2.64 4.27
N ALA A 165 10.93 1.86 4.94
CA ALA A 165 12.29 1.61 4.48
C ALA A 165 12.33 0.88 3.13
N VAL A 166 11.46 -0.13 2.93
CA VAL A 166 11.31 -0.83 1.64
C VAL A 166 10.83 0.14 0.55
N SER A 167 9.83 0.97 0.83
CA SER A 167 9.35 1.99 -0.11
C SER A 167 10.46 2.98 -0.48
N ALA A 168 11.25 3.46 0.49
CA ALA A 168 12.38 4.36 0.25
C ALA A 168 13.45 3.73 -0.64
N LEU A 169 13.85 2.48 -0.38
CA LEU A 169 14.80 1.72 -1.21
C LEU A 169 14.28 1.51 -2.63
N THR A 170 12.97 1.32 -2.78
CA THR A 170 12.31 1.15 -4.08
C THR A 170 12.28 2.47 -4.86
N LEU A 171 11.90 3.56 -4.20
CA LEU A 171 11.90 4.92 -4.78
C LEU A 171 13.29 5.33 -5.25
N LEU A 172 14.34 4.93 -4.52
CA LEU A 172 15.73 5.14 -4.93
C LEU A 172 16.05 4.47 -6.28
N GLY A 173 15.39 3.35 -6.59
CA GLY A 173 15.57 2.62 -7.85
C GLY A 173 16.88 1.85 -7.94
N ASP A 174 17.59 1.69 -6.82
CA ASP A 174 18.91 1.07 -6.80
C ASP A 174 18.82 -0.46 -6.77
N GLN A 175 19.38 -1.11 -7.79
CA GLN A 175 19.38 -2.58 -7.92
C GLN A 175 20.10 -3.30 -6.77
N ARG A 176 20.96 -2.62 -6.01
CA ARG A 176 21.57 -3.16 -4.79
C ARG A 176 20.53 -3.53 -3.73
N ALA A 177 19.31 -3.01 -3.79
CA ALA A 177 18.22 -3.40 -2.89
C ALA A 177 17.66 -4.80 -3.19
N ILE A 178 17.79 -5.32 -4.41
CA ILE A 178 17.15 -6.57 -4.83
C ILE A 178 17.58 -7.78 -3.96
N PRO A 179 18.88 -8.03 -3.70
CA PRO A 179 19.28 -9.15 -2.85
C PRO A 179 18.76 -9.02 -1.41
N LEU A 180 18.71 -7.80 -0.88
CA LEU A 180 18.21 -7.50 0.46
C LEU A 180 16.71 -7.84 0.57
N LEU A 181 15.90 -7.35 -0.37
CA LEU A 181 14.45 -7.60 -0.39
C LEU A 181 14.11 -9.07 -0.67
N ARG A 182 14.91 -9.76 -1.51
CA ARG A 182 14.80 -11.21 -1.71
C ARG A 182 15.11 -12.00 -0.44
N PHE A 183 16.10 -11.55 0.32
CA PHE A 183 16.43 -12.18 1.60
C PHE A 183 15.28 -12.02 2.59
N ALA A 184 14.69 -10.82 2.67
CA ALA A 184 13.55 -10.49 3.53
C ALA A 184 12.36 -11.43 3.36
N LEU A 185 12.05 -11.87 2.12
CA LEU A 185 11.00 -12.86 1.84
C LEU A 185 11.18 -14.21 2.56
N ASN A 186 12.33 -14.49 3.15
CA ASN A 186 12.58 -15.71 3.92
C ASN A 186 12.32 -15.55 5.42
N GLU A 187 12.01 -14.36 5.91
CA GLU A 187 11.65 -14.13 7.32
C GLU A 187 10.39 -14.93 7.71
N ARG A 188 10.32 -15.33 8.98
CA ARG A 188 9.31 -16.28 9.47
C ARG A 188 7.94 -15.65 9.72
N ASP A 189 7.93 -14.41 10.20
CA ASP A 189 6.75 -13.76 10.77
C ASP A 189 6.11 -12.72 9.84
N LEU A 190 6.37 -12.82 8.53
CA LEU A 190 5.81 -11.93 7.53
C LEU A 190 4.29 -12.07 7.44
N GLN A 191 3.60 -10.95 7.51
CA GLN A 191 2.17 -10.85 7.21
C GLN A 191 1.93 -10.86 5.68
N PRO A 192 0.69 -11.15 5.23
CA PRO A 192 0.33 -11.03 3.82
C PRO A 192 0.67 -9.65 3.22
N SER A 193 0.47 -8.58 3.99
CA SER A 193 0.82 -7.21 3.61
C SER A 193 2.32 -7.01 3.38
N ASP A 194 3.16 -7.64 4.18
CA ASP A 194 4.61 -7.51 4.11
C ASP A 194 5.14 -8.20 2.84
N VAL A 195 4.63 -9.40 2.56
CA VAL A 195 4.96 -10.13 1.34
C VAL A 195 4.47 -9.37 0.09
N ALA A 196 3.28 -8.77 0.14
CA ALA A 196 2.79 -7.92 -0.93
C ALA A 196 3.70 -6.70 -1.16
N THR A 197 4.11 -6.03 -0.08
CA THR A 197 5.04 -4.88 -0.12
C THR A 197 6.36 -5.28 -0.79
N LEU A 198 6.98 -6.38 -0.35
CA LEU A 198 8.22 -6.89 -0.93
C LEU A 198 8.06 -7.29 -2.40
N ALA A 199 6.93 -7.89 -2.78
CA ALA A 199 6.65 -8.27 -4.16
C ALA A 199 6.55 -7.05 -5.07
N THR A 200 5.81 -6.01 -4.66
CA THR A 200 5.70 -4.75 -5.40
C THR A 200 7.07 -4.11 -5.57
N ALA A 201 7.82 -3.97 -4.47
CA ALA A 201 9.16 -3.38 -4.48
C ALA A 201 10.13 -4.11 -5.43
N LEU A 202 10.16 -5.45 -5.37
CA LEU A 202 10.98 -6.26 -6.28
C LEU A 202 10.55 -6.08 -7.75
N GLY A 203 9.24 -6.02 -8.01
CA GLY A 203 8.69 -5.78 -9.35
C GLY A 203 9.12 -4.43 -9.92
N GLU A 204 9.02 -3.35 -9.13
CA GLU A 204 9.44 -2.00 -9.52
C GLU A 204 10.95 -1.91 -9.77
N LEU A 205 11.75 -2.70 -9.05
CA LEU A 205 13.19 -2.85 -9.28
C LEU A 205 13.53 -3.79 -10.47
N GLY A 206 12.54 -4.26 -11.22
CA GLY A 206 12.73 -5.04 -12.45
C GLY A 206 12.81 -6.55 -12.25
N VAL A 207 12.44 -7.08 -11.08
CA VAL A 207 12.38 -8.53 -10.86
C VAL A 207 11.09 -9.11 -11.43
N ASN A 208 11.20 -10.17 -12.22
CA ASN A 208 10.03 -10.94 -12.67
C ASN A 208 9.41 -11.74 -11.50
N ILE A 209 8.40 -11.16 -10.87
CA ILE A 209 7.69 -11.71 -9.72
C ILE A 209 7.01 -13.06 -9.99
N GLU A 210 6.50 -13.31 -11.21
CA GLU A 210 5.88 -14.60 -11.57
C GLU A 210 6.88 -15.76 -11.51
N ARG A 211 8.16 -15.46 -11.73
CA ARG A 211 9.26 -16.42 -11.73
C ARG A 211 10.10 -16.39 -10.47
N GLU A 212 9.80 -15.52 -9.50
CA GLU A 212 10.59 -15.32 -8.28
C GLU A 212 10.39 -16.48 -7.26
N PRO A 213 11.39 -17.36 -7.05
CA PRO A 213 11.23 -18.52 -6.17
C PRO A 213 11.12 -18.16 -4.69
N ALA A 214 11.76 -17.06 -4.25
CA ALA A 214 11.63 -16.60 -2.87
C ALA A 214 10.18 -16.19 -2.56
N LEU A 215 9.54 -15.47 -3.48
CA LEU A 215 8.16 -15.03 -3.35
C LEU A 215 7.19 -16.23 -3.30
N LYS A 216 7.35 -17.21 -4.21
CA LYS A 216 6.54 -18.43 -4.18
C LYS A 216 6.64 -19.19 -2.86
N ARG A 217 7.83 -19.22 -2.25
CA ARG A 217 8.04 -19.85 -0.94
C ARG A 217 7.44 -19.03 0.21
N ALA A 218 7.49 -17.69 0.13
CA ALA A 218 6.86 -16.81 1.12
C ALA A 218 5.33 -16.98 1.10
N MET A 219 4.71 -16.92 -0.09
CA MET A 219 3.25 -17.08 -0.24
C MET A 219 2.73 -18.43 0.27
N ARG A 220 3.50 -19.52 0.14
CA ARG A 220 3.12 -20.84 0.68
C ARG A 220 3.14 -20.92 2.21
N ARG A 221 3.89 -20.05 2.88
CA ARG A 221 3.99 -20.00 4.35
C ARG A 221 2.88 -19.19 4.97
N ILE A 222 2.33 -18.23 4.24
CA ILE A 222 1.17 -17.46 4.66
C ILE A 222 -0.06 -18.37 4.57
N PRO A 223 -0.82 -18.55 5.66
CA PRO A 223 -2.10 -19.24 5.60
C PRO A 223 -3.01 -18.47 4.64
N LEU A 224 -3.35 -19.08 3.51
CA LEU A 224 -4.50 -18.64 2.73
C LEU A 224 -5.71 -18.82 3.65
N HIS A 225 -6.37 -17.72 3.99
CA HIS A 225 -7.56 -17.59 4.86
C HIS A 225 -7.28 -17.32 6.34
N SER A 226 -7.80 -16.18 6.81
CA SER A 226 -8.20 -16.05 8.21
C SER A 226 -9.35 -17.05 8.47
N PRO A 227 -9.39 -17.70 9.64
CA PRO A 227 -10.48 -18.61 10.02
C PRO A 227 -11.89 -17.99 9.90
N GLU A 228 -11.98 -16.65 9.90
CA GLU A 228 -13.22 -15.88 9.83
C GLU A 228 -13.90 -15.90 8.46
N GLN A 229 -13.21 -16.27 7.37
CA GLN A 229 -13.79 -16.33 6.02
C GLN A 229 -14.32 -17.71 5.61
N LEU A 230 -14.20 -18.71 6.50
CA LEU A 230 -14.96 -19.95 6.39
C LEU A 230 -16.23 -19.78 7.23
N GLU A 231 -17.19 -18.99 6.76
CA GLU A 231 -18.56 -19.16 7.26
C GLU A 231 -18.94 -20.62 6.99
N PRO A 232 -19.17 -21.44 8.03
CA PRO A 232 -19.61 -22.80 7.80
C PRO A 232 -20.94 -22.70 7.09
N ARG A 233 -21.04 -23.26 5.87
CA ARG A 233 -22.34 -23.38 5.19
C ARG A 233 -23.18 -24.34 6.02
N LEU A 234 -24.04 -23.78 6.86
CA LEU A 234 -24.96 -24.49 7.74
C LEU A 234 -26.36 -24.47 7.12
N MET A 235 -27.02 -25.61 7.12
CA MET A 235 -28.44 -25.73 6.80
C MET A 235 -29.17 -26.03 8.10
N GLU A 236 -30.16 -25.22 8.46
CA GLU A 236 -31.07 -25.53 9.56
C GLU A 236 -32.08 -26.58 9.09
N ASP A 237 -32.32 -27.62 9.90
CA ASP A 237 -33.43 -28.53 9.68
C ASP A 237 -34.76 -27.92 10.17
N ASP A 238 -35.86 -28.65 9.98
CA ASP A 238 -37.20 -28.21 10.38
C ASP A 238 -37.35 -28.02 11.91
N GLU A 239 -36.37 -28.47 12.70
CA GLU A 239 -36.28 -28.32 14.16
C GLU A 239 -35.35 -27.15 14.57
N GLY A 240 -34.76 -26.44 13.60
CA GLY A 240 -33.85 -25.32 13.83
C GLY A 240 -32.42 -25.74 14.20
N GLN A 241 -32.03 -27.00 13.96
CA GLN A 241 -30.69 -27.49 14.23
C GLN A 241 -29.78 -27.28 13.01
N ALA A 242 -28.65 -26.61 13.22
CA ALA A 242 -27.69 -26.31 12.16
C ALA A 242 -26.81 -27.53 11.80
N HIS A 243 -26.88 -27.97 10.54
CA HIS A 243 -26.10 -29.08 9.98
C HIS A 243 -25.05 -28.58 8.99
N ARG A 244 -23.83 -29.08 9.09
CA ARG A 244 -22.75 -28.74 8.16
C ARG A 244 -22.97 -29.38 6.80
N ILE A 245 -23.03 -28.55 5.76
CA ILE A 245 -23.19 -28.99 4.38
C ILE A 245 -21.87 -29.56 3.86
N ARG A 246 -21.93 -30.77 3.28
CA ARG A 246 -20.76 -31.44 2.69
C ARG A 246 -20.70 -31.18 1.18
N GLN A 247 -19.53 -31.32 0.58
CA GLN A 247 -19.35 -31.32 -0.87
C GLN A 247 -18.88 -32.69 -1.36
N ASP A 248 -19.34 -33.10 -2.55
CA ASP A 248 -18.79 -34.27 -3.25
C ASP A 248 -17.43 -33.96 -3.90
N ALA A 249 -16.82 -34.98 -4.51
CA ALA A 249 -15.54 -34.85 -5.21
C ALA A 249 -15.58 -33.89 -6.42
N GLN A 250 -16.77 -33.50 -6.88
CA GLN A 250 -16.99 -32.54 -7.96
C GLN A 250 -17.41 -31.16 -7.43
N GLY A 251 -17.39 -30.94 -6.11
CA GLY A 251 -17.74 -29.66 -5.48
C GLY A 251 -19.24 -29.40 -5.34
N ARG A 252 -20.11 -30.38 -5.62
CA ARG A 252 -21.57 -30.22 -5.47
C ARG A 252 -21.96 -30.34 -4.00
N LEU A 253 -22.83 -29.44 -3.55
CA LEU A 253 -23.37 -29.44 -2.19
C LEU A 253 -24.26 -30.67 -1.97
N LEU A 254 -24.11 -31.33 -0.84
CA LEU A 254 -24.87 -32.51 -0.46
C LEU A 254 -25.73 -32.20 0.75
N CYS A 255 -27.01 -32.58 0.68
CA CYS A 255 -27.95 -32.48 1.78
C CYS A 255 -27.45 -33.31 2.97
N PRO A 256 -27.30 -32.73 4.18
CA PRO A 256 -26.84 -33.46 5.36
C PRO A 256 -27.74 -34.65 5.74
N HIS A 257 -29.03 -34.57 5.43
CA HIS A 257 -30.03 -35.57 5.82
C HIS A 257 -30.03 -36.80 4.89
N CYS A 258 -30.00 -36.59 3.57
CA CYS A 258 -30.18 -37.66 2.59
C CYS A 258 -28.99 -37.87 1.65
N GLY A 259 -27.98 -36.99 1.69
CA GLY A 259 -26.81 -37.05 0.82
C GLY A 259 -27.08 -36.71 -0.65
N GLN A 260 -28.27 -36.22 -1.00
CA GLN A 260 -28.59 -35.83 -2.37
C GLN A 260 -28.00 -34.46 -2.74
N PRO A 261 -27.74 -34.20 -4.03
CA PRO A 261 -27.25 -32.91 -4.49
C PRO A 261 -28.25 -31.78 -4.22
N LEU A 262 -27.74 -30.68 -3.69
CA LEU A 262 -28.46 -29.43 -3.49
C LEU A 262 -28.06 -28.41 -4.57
N VAL A 263 -29.01 -27.55 -4.94
CA VAL A 263 -28.82 -26.39 -5.81
C VAL A 263 -29.41 -25.15 -5.13
N GLU A 264 -28.87 -23.97 -5.43
CA GLU A 264 -29.43 -22.70 -4.97
C GLU A 264 -30.54 -22.26 -5.93
N GLU A 265 -31.76 -22.14 -5.41
CA GLU A 265 -32.90 -21.53 -6.10
C GLU A 265 -33.50 -20.44 -5.20
N GLY A 266 -33.57 -19.20 -5.70
CA GLY A 266 -34.23 -18.10 -4.98
C GLY A 266 -33.61 -17.72 -3.63
N GLY A 267 -32.33 -18.03 -3.40
CA GLY A 267 -31.63 -17.76 -2.13
C GLY A 267 -31.75 -18.89 -1.09
N SER A 268 -32.41 -20.00 -1.42
CA SER A 268 -32.50 -21.19 -0.59
C SER A 268 -31.87 -22.41 -1.26
N LEU A 269 -31.29 -23.30 -0.46
CA LEU A 269 -30.78 -24.59 -0.94
C LEU A 269 -31.92 -25.60 -1.04
N VAL A 270 -32.18 -26.07 -2.25
CA VAL A 270 -33.23 -27.06 -2.54
C VAL A 270 -32.63 -28.30 -3.21
N HIS A 271 -33.33 -29.42 -3.14
CA HIS A 271 -32.91 -30.64 -3.83
C HIS A 271 -32.92 -30.43 -5.34
N ALA A 272 -31.85 -30.87 -6.00
CA ALA A 272 -31.80 -30.88 -7.45
C ALA A 272 -32.95 -31.76 -7.99
N SER A 273 -33.81 -31.18 -8.84
CA SER A 273 -34.89 -31.93 -9.48
C SER A 273 -34.32 -33.14 -10.23
N PRO A 274 -34.86 -34.36 -10.03
CA PRO A 274 -34.38 -35.54 -10.72
C PRO A 274 -34.62 -35.37 -12.21
N THR A 275 -33.54 -35.27 -12.99
CA THR A 275 -33.64 -35.28 -14.45
C THR A 275 -34.14 -36.67 -14.85
N PRO A 276 -35.26 -36.80 -15.60
CA PRO A 276 -35.72 -38.11 -16.01
C PRO A 276 -34.66 -38.76 -16.91
N VAL A 277 -33.99 -39.79 -16.39
CA VAL A 277 -33.03 -40.58 -17.14
C VAL A 277 -33.82 -41.36 -18.19
N ARG A 278 -33.79 -40.89 -19.44
CA ARG A 278 -34.37 -41.62 -20.58
C ARG A 278 -33.47 -42.82 -20.87
N THR A 279 -33.74 -43.95 -20.23
CA THR A 279 -33.02 -45.20 -20.51
C THR A 279 -33.38 -45.69 -21.91
N GLN A 280 -32.38 -45.81 -22.79
CA GLN A 280 -32.55 -46.56 -24.04
C GLN A 280 -32.86 -48.02 -23.71
N LYS A 281 -33.91 -48.58 -24.31
CA LYS A 281 -34.21 -50.02 -24.19
C LYS A 281 -33.03 -50.81 -24.78
N VAL A 282 -32.33 -51.55 -23.92
CA VAL A 282 -31.23 -52.43 -24.33
C VAL A 282 -31.81 -53.60 -25.13
N GLY A 283 -31.33 -53.79 -26.36
CA GLY A 283 -31.74 -54.90 -27.21
C GLY A 283 -31.21 -56.23 -26.67
N ARG A 284 -31.98 -57.32 -26.87
CA ARG A 284 -31.66 -58.66 -26.33
C ARG A 284 -30.25 -59.15 -26.68
N ASN A 285 -29.71 -58.74 -27.84
CA ASN A 285 -28.39 -59.15 -28.33
C ASN A 285 -27.27 -58.14 -28.03
N ASP A 286 -27.57 -56.98 -27.46
CA ASP A 286 -26.60 -55.92 -27.18
C ASP A 286 -25.69 -56.30 -26.00
N PRO A 287 -24.50 -55.68 -25.86
CA PRO A 287 -23.66 -55.85 -24.68
C PRO A 287 -24.41 -55.51 -23.40
N CYS A 288 -24.27 -56.34 -22.37
CA CYS A 288 -25.01 -56.18 -21.13
C CYS A 288 -24.50 -54.94 -20.34
N PRO A 289 -25.38 -54.02 -19.90
CA PRO A 289 -24.98 -52.77 -19.26
C PRO A 289 -24.35 -52.94 -17.87
N CYS A 290 -24.37 -54.14 -17.29
CA CYS A 290 -23.67 -54.43 -16.03
C CYS A 290 -22.14 -54.60 -16.21
N GLY A 291 -21.61 -54.46 -17.44
CA GLY A 291 -20.18 -54.53 -17.70
C GLY A 291 -19.59 -55.94 -17.79
N SER A 292 -20.42 -56.98 -17.84
CA SER A 292 -19.96 -58.38 -17.85
C SER A 292 -19.31 -58.85 -19.17
N GLY A 293 -19.37 -58.03 -20.22
CA GLY A 293 -18.90 -58.40 -21.57
C GLY A 293 -19.78 -59.40 -22.33
N LYS A 294 -20.85 -59.93 -21.71
CA LYS A 294 -21.79 -60.87 -22.35
C LYS A 294 -22.95 -60.14 -23.03
N LYS A 295 -23.58 -60.76 -24.04
CA LYS A 295 -24.85 -60.27 -24.61
C LYS A 295 -25.95 -60.27 -23.55
N TYR A 296 -26.83 -59.28 -23.57
CA TYR A 296 -27.85 -59.05 -22.54
C TYR A 296 -28.73 -60.28 -22.28
N LYS A 297 -29.15 -61.00 -23.34
CA LYS A 297 -29.90 -62.28 -23.24
C LYS A 297 -29.22 -63.39 -22.42
N HIS A 298 -27.89 -63.35 -22.32
CA HIS A 298 -27.09 -64.34 -21.60
C HIS A 298 -26.58 -63.85 -20.25
N CYS A 299 -27.00 -62.65 -19.82
CA CYS A 299 -26.58 -62.06 -18.56
C CYS A 299 -27.80 -61.61 -17.72
N CYS A 300 -28.18 -60.33 -17.81
CA CYS A 300 -29.23 -59.78 -16.94
C CYS A 300 -30.66 -60.00 -17.47
N TRP A 301 -30.85 -60.44 -18.73
CA TRP A 301 -32.19 -60.57 -19.33
C TRP A 301 -33.18 -61.40 -18.51
N LYS A 302 -32.79 -62.57 -18.01
CA LYS A 302 -33.70 -63.40 -17.20
C LYS A 302 -34.06 -62.72 -15.88
N LYS A 303 -33.08 -62.11 -15.20
CA LYS A 303 -33.27 -61.39 -13.93
C LYS A 303 -34.19 -60.17 -14.08
N ASP A 304 -34.12 -59.52 -15.24
CA ASP A 304 -34.95 -58.35 -15.53
C ASP A 304 -36.37 -58.75 -15.98
N GLN A 305 -36.57 -59.94 -16.57
CA GLN A 305 -37.90 -60.49 -16.89
C GLN A 305 -38.65 -61.00 -15.66
N GLU A 306 -37.94 -61.44 -14.62
CA GLU A 306 -38.54 -61.90 -13.35
C GLU A 306 -38.93 -60.73 -12.42
N LYS A 307 -38.48 -59.51 -12.73
CA LYS A 307 -38.80 -58.27 -11.99
C LYS A 307 -39.90 -57.44 -12.65
N GLY A 308 -40.53 -57.97 -13.71
CA GLY A 308 -41.64 -57.34 -14.43
C GLY A 308 -42.98 -57.93 -14.04
#